data_AF-A0A164RL44-F1
#
_entry.id   AF-A0A164RL44-F1
#
_cell.length_a   1.000
_cell.length_b   1.000
_cell.length_c   1.000
_cell.angle_alpha   90.00
_cell.angle_beta   90.00
_cell.angle_gamma   90.00
#
_symmetry.space_group_name_H-M   'P 1'
#
loop_
_entity.id
_entity.type
_entity.pdbx_description
1 polymer ?
#
loop_
_entity_poly.entity_id
_entity_poly.type
_entity_poly.pdbx_seq_one_letter_code
_entity_poly.pdbx_strand_id
1 'polypeptide(L)'
;MSHNPEGNNQHGGKIERTPELANAIQGYLNRNIKNYDHIRNLLSVEHNIDMSKRSLTRVIGDLQIQTARLRNHGLSVEEIVQCVREKLILDPTCGRGPAYIQESLKLEGIHIPINDIRAVMKMLEPEGFLIRHPDFHRRNVHTGKVVSIGPNETWALDGHEKLTAIGISIYGIRDRWGKVLKFQVVPNARNEYAVEYAYLRVVFESGGIPLTVSTDKGTETGGIYARQVSLRHARDTPASESQRDHVDFWRYDVIQASRGFAEP
;
A
#
# COMPACT_ATOMS: atom_id res chain seq x y z
N MET A 1 50.49 0.02 43.61
CA MET A 1 49.17 0.44 44.09
C MET A 1 48.14 0.10 43.01
N SER A 2 47.10 -0.66 43.34
CA SER A 2 46.03 -0.97 42.40
C SER A 2 45.20 0.30 42.15
N HIS A 3 45.00 0.66 40.88
CA HIS A 3 44.38 1.92 40.46
C HIS A 3 42.84 1.95 40.57
N ASN A 4 42.22 1.05 41.36
CA ASN A 4 40.78 1.04 41.57
C ASN A 4 40.41 0.43 42.93
N PRO A 5 40.51 1.19 44.03
CA PRO A 5 40.22 0.70 45.38
C PRO A 5 38.72 0.57 45.70
N GLU A 6 37.83 1.23 44.94
CA GLU A 6 36.38 1.22 45.23
C GLU A 6 35.58 0.25 44.35
N GLY A 7 36.17 -0.33 43.31
CA GLY A 7 35.51 -1.35 42.46
C GLY A 7 34.28 -0.84 41.68
N ASN A 8 34.04 0.48 41.67
CA ASN A 8 32.92 1.09 40.97
C ASN A 8 33.26 1.23 39.48
N ASN A 9 33.17 0.12 38.77
CA ASN A 9 33.27 0.09 37.32
C ASN A 9 32.10 0.92 36.76
N GLN A 10 32.40 1.91 35.90
CA GLN A 10 31.44 2.84 35.27
C GLN A 10 30.46 2.14 34.29
N HIS A 11 30.28 0.84 34.41
CA HIS A 11 29.52 0.00 33.51
C HIS A 11 28.22 -0.37 34.19
N GLY A 12 27.09 0.05 33.60
CA GLY A 12 25.76 -0.32 34.06
C GLY A 12 25.61 -1.83 34.26
N GLY A 13 24.67 -2.22 35.13
CA GLY A 13 24.43 -3.60 35.53
C GLY A 13 24.39 -4.57 34.35
N LYS A 14 24.98 -5.75 34.54
CA LYS A 14 25.02 -6.79 33.50
C LYS A 14 23.60 -7.28 33.25
N ILE A 15 23.08 -7.07 32.05
CA ILE A 15 21.77 -7.59 31.63
C ILE A 15 21.78 -9.11 31.74
N GLU A 16 20.84 -9.68 32.48
CA GLU A 16 20.75 -11.13 32.63
C GLU A 16 20.32 -11.81 31.32
N ARG A 17 20.92 -12.95 31.01
CA ARG A 17 20.58 -13.75 29.81
C ARG A 17 19.44 -14.70 30.16
N THR A 18 18.23 -14.17 30.26
CA THR A 18 17.05 -14.95 30.59
C THR A 18 16.38 -15.56 29.35
N PRO A 19 15.68 -16.71 29.48
CA PRO A 19 14.85 -17.25 28.40
C PRO A 19 13.75 -16.28 27.94
N GLU A 20 13.22 -15.47 28.86
CA GLU A 20 12.21 -14.45 28.54
C GLU A 20 12.75 -13.39 27.58
N LEU A 21 13.97 -12.90 27.82
CA LEU A 21 14.64 -11.98 26.91
C LEU A 21 14.89 -12.62 25.55
N ALA A 22 15.28 -13.90 25.53
CA ALA A 22 15.45 -14.65 24.29
C ALA A 22 14.16 -14.70 23.48
N ASN A 23 13.05 -15.07 24.12
CA ASN A 23 11.73 -15.17 23.50
C ASN A 23 11.22 -13.81 22.99
N ALA A 24 11.43 -12.73 23.75
CA ALA A 24 11.07 -11.38 23.34
C ALA A 24 11.80 -10.97 22.05
N ILE A 25 13.14 -11.11 22.03
CA ILE A 25 13.97 -10.79 20.86
C ILE A 25 13.57 -11.67 19.67
N GLN A 26 13.38 -12.97 19.89
CA GLN A 26 12.95 -13.91 18.85
C GLN A 26 11.60 -13.50 18.26
N GLY A 27 10.63 -13.12 19.10
CA GLY A 27 9.30 -12.66 18.68
C GLY A 27 9.34 -11.41 17.80
N TYR A 28 10.23 -10.44 18.07
CA TYR A 28 10.42 -9.28 17.19
C TYR A 28 11.03 -9.66 15.84
N LEU A 29 12.01 -10.57 15.84
CA LEU A 29 12.66 -11.04 14.62
C LEU A 29 11.72 -11.88 13.75
N ASN A 30 10.85 -12.69 14.37
CA ASN A 30 9.80 -13.46 13.68
C ASN A 30 8.84 -12.52 12.94
N ARG A 31 8.51 -11.37 13.54
CA ARG A 31 7.75 -10.27 12.93
C ARG A 31 8.54 -9.46 11.88
N ASN A 32 9.70 -9.96 11.44
CA ASN A 32 10.55 -9.36 10.42
C ASN A 32 11.09 -7.95 10.79
N ILE A 33 11.13 -7.60 12.09
CA ILE A 33 11.69 -6.35 12.59
C ILE A 33 13.22 -6.48 12.59
N LYS A 34 13.88 -5.86 11.60
CA LYS A 34 15.34 -5.98 11.40
C LYS A 34 16.15 -4.84 12.02
N ASN A 35 15.51 -3.69 12.26
CA ASN A 35 16.20 -2.53 12.79
C ASN A 35 16.47 -2.73 14.28
N TYR A 36 17.75 -2.87 14.64
CA TYR A 36 18.15 -3.10 16.03
C TYR A 36 17.80 -1.92 16.94
N ASP A 37 17.79 -0.69 16.43
CA ASP A 37 17.37 0.46 17.22
C ASP A 37 15.86 0.42 17.50
N HIS A 38 15.07 -0.11 16.56
CA HIS A 38 13.65 -0.37 16.80
C HIS A 38 13.43 -1.50 17.83
N ILE A 39 14.17 -2.62 17.71
CA ILE A 39 14.09 -3.73 18.69
C ILE A 39 14.43 -3.24 20.10
N ARG A 40 15.46 -2.39 20.25
CA ARG A 40 15.83 -1.81 21.54
C ARG A 40 14.71 -0.94 22.12
N ASN A 41 14.09 -0.10 21.30
CA ASN A 41 12.97 0.73 21.74
C ASN A 41 11.79 -0.14 22.19
N LEU A 42 11.48 -1.21 21.47
CA LEU A 42 10.42 -2.16 21.85
C LEU A 42 10.75 -2.89 23.15
N LEU A 43 12.00 -3.36 23.33
CA LEU A 43 12.45 -3.96 24.58
C LEU A 43 12.35 -3.00 25.78
N SER A 44 12.66 -1.72 25.56
CA SER A 44 12.53 -0.69 26.59
C SER A 44 11.07 -0.43 26.95
N VAL A 45 10.17 -0.33 25.98
CA VAL A 45 8.75 0.00 26.20
C VAL A 45 7.94 -1.20 26.71
N GLU A 46 8.12 -2.37 26.10
CA GLU A 46 7.29 -3.56 26.37
C GLU A 46 7.83 -4.40 27.54
N HIS A 47 9.15 -4.40 27.75
CA HIS A 47 9.81 -5.28 28.73
C HIS A 47 10.61 -4.52 29.80
N ASN A 48 10.67 -3.18 29.76
CA ASN A 48 11.49 -2.35 30.65
C ASN A 48 13.00 -2.72 30.62
N ILE A 49 13.48 -3.20 29.48
CA ILE A 49 14.89 -3.58 29.28
C ILE A 49 15.55 -2.55 28.37
N ASP A 50 16.33 -1.64 28.96
CA ASP A 50 17.20 -0.75 28.18
C ASP A 50 18.58 -1.37 27.97
N MET A 51 19.06 -1.29 26.73
CA MET A 51 20.38 -1.81 26.37
C MET A 51 20.95 -1.08 25.17
N SER A 52 22.28 -1.04 25.06
CA SER A 52 22.94 -0.52 23.86
C SER A 52 22.80 -1.47 22.67
N LYS A 53 22.96 -0.96 21.44
CA LYS A 53 23.03 -1.78 20.22
C LYS A 53 24.13 -2.84 20.27
N ARG A 54 25.26 -2.51 20.89
CA ARG A 54 26.37 -3.46 21.09
C ARG A 54 25.98 -4.56 22.08
N SER A 55 25.25 -4.21 23.14
CA SER A 55 24.72 -5.17 24.11
C SER A 55 23.71 -6.11 23.46
N LEU A 56 22.78 -5.59 22.64
CA LEU A 56 21.81 -6.40 21.90
C LEU A 56 22.51 -7.43 21.00
N THR A 57 23.52 -7.02 20.21
CA THR A 57 24.28 -7.94 19.36
C THR A 57 24.97 -9.05 20.17
N ARG A 58 25.51 -8.72 21.35
CA ARG A 58 26.11 -9.71 22.26
C ARG A 58 25.05 -10.66 22.81
N VAL A 59 23.92 -10.14 23.28
CA VAL A 59 22.80 -10.94 23.80
C VAL A 59 22.27 -11.90 22.73
N ILE A 60 22.11 -11.45 21.48
CA ILE A 60 21.71 -12.29 20.35
C ILE A 60 22.68 -13.46 20.16
N GLY A 61 23.99 -13.21 20.26
CA GLY A 61 25.02 -14.26 20.16
C GLY A 61 25.05 -15.19 21.37
N ASP A 62 25.02 -14.63 22.58
CA ASP A 62 25.08 -15.39 23.84
C ASP A 62 23.88 -16.33 23.98
N LEU A 63 22.69 -15.87 23.58
CA LEU A 63 21.42 -16.62 23.64
C LEU A 63 21.17 -17.47 22.38
N GLN A 64 22.07 -17.45 21.40
CA GLN A 64 21.93 -18.18 20.13
C GLN A 64 20.57 -17.93 19.44
N ILE A 65 20.13 -16.67 19.43
CA ILE A 65 18.84 -16.28 18.84
C ILE A 65 18.84 -16.62 17.35
N GLN A 66 17.77 -17.27 16.89
CA GLN A 66 17.64 -17.72 15.53
C GLN A 66 17.48 -16.51 14.61
N THR A 67 18.42 -16.37 13.68
CA THR A 67 18.40 -15.34 12.66
C THR A 67 18.79 -15.96 11.33
N ALA A 68 18.26 -15.42 10.23
CA ALA A 68 18.66 -15.85 8.89
C ALA A 68 20.16 -15.56 8.56
N ARG A 69 20.92 -14.92 9.46
CA ARG A 69 22.37 -14.72 9.34
C ARG A 69 23.15 -15.80 10.09
N LEU A 70 22.53 -16.48 11.05
CA LEU A 70 23.14 -17.58 11.75
C LEU A 70 23.22 -18.75 10.77
N ARG A 71 24.45 -19.09 10.35
CA ARG A 71 24.69 -20.18 9.41
C ARG A 71 24.27 -21.54 9.99
N ASN A 72 24.17 -21.63 11.31
CA ASN A 72 23.70 -22.81 12.02
C ASN A 72 22.29 -22.58 12.55
N HIS A 73 21.31 -22.51 11.65
CA HIS A 73 19.88 -22.39 11.97
C HIS A 73 19.27 -23.75 12.38
N GLY A 74 20.10 -24.77 12.57
CA GLY A 74 19.72 -26.09 13.09
C GLY A 74 18.95 -26.98 12.12
N LEU A 75 18.65 -26.50 10.91
CA LEU A 75 17.88 -27.26 9.92
C LEU A 75 18.79 -27.98 8.93
N SER A 76 18.43 -29.22 8.60
CA SER A 76 19.04 -29.98 7.51
C SER A 76 18.60 -29.46 6.14
N VAL A 77 19.28 -29.87 5.08
CA VAL A 77 18.90 -29.50 3.71
C VAL A 77 17.51 -30.05 3.38
N GLU A 78 17.19 -31.25 3.84
CA GLU A 78 15.89 -31.90 3.65
C GLU A 78 14.78 -31.13 4.36
N GLU A 79 15.01 -30.66 5.58
CA GLU A 79 14.05 -29.83 6.33
C GLU A 79 13.80 -28.49 5.64
N ILE A 80 14.85 -27.83 5.13
CA ILE A 80 14.71 -26.60 4.34
C ILE A 80 13.86 -26.86 3.09
N VAL A 81 14.13 -27.95 2.36
CA VAL A 81 13.36 -28.33 1.18
C VAL A 81 11.90 -28.55 1.53
N GLN A 82 11.62 -29.24 2.63
CA GLN A 82 10.27 -29.54 3.08
C GLN A 82 9.51 -28.26 3.47
N CYS A 83 10.11 -27.38 4.30
CA CYS A 83 9.49 -26.12 4.70
C CYS A 83 9.17 -25.23 3.50
N VAL A 84 10.08 -25.13 2.52
CA VAL A 84 9.82 -24.33 1.31
C VAL A 84 8.74 -24.98 0.46
N ARG A 85 8.78 -26.30 0.26
CA ARG A 85 7.76 -27.04 -0.50
C ARG A 85 6.35 -26.82 0.05
N GLU A 86 6.18 -26.86 1.37
CA GLU A 86 4.89 -26.60 2.01
C GLU A 86 4.35 -25.20 1.69
N LYS A 87 5.22 -24.19 1.60
CA LYS A 87 4.82 -22.83 1.18
C LYS A 87 4.46 -22.73 -0.29
N LEU A 88 5.13 -23.50 -1.15
CA LEU A 88 4.85 -23.54 -2.59
C LEU A 88 3.51 -24.23 -2.88
N ILE A 89 3.19 -25.33 -2.19
CA ILE A 89 1.89 -26.01 -2.33
C ILE A 89 0.71 -25.06 -2.05
N LEU A 90 0.88 -24.10 -1.14
CA LEU A 90 -0.11 -23.08 -0.82
C LEU A 90 -0.19 -21.93 -1.83
N ASP A 91 0.61 -21.95 -2.90
CA ASP A 91 0.67 -20.94 -3.96
C ASP A 91 0.59 -21.57 -5.35
N PRO A 92 -0.58 -22.08 -5.74
CA PRO A 92 -0.77 -22.71 -7.06
C PRO A 92 -0.56 -21.74 -8.22
N THR A 93 -0.54 -20.42 -7.96
CA THR A 93 -0.32 -19.38 -8.97
C THR A 93 1.15 -18.99 -9.13
N CYS A 94 2.04 -19.53 -8.29
CA CYS A 94 3.46 -19.21 -8.25
C CYS A 94 3.78 -17.70 -8.06
N GLY A 95 2.84 -16.94 -7.49
CA GLY A 95 2.95 -15.50 -7.31
C GLY A 95 3.90 -15.07 -6.18
N ARG A 96 4.19 -15.94 -5.21
CA ARG A 96 4.94 -15.63 -3.98
C ARG A 96 6.44 -15.80 -4.15
N GLY A 97 7.14 -14.68 -4.26
CA GLY A 97 8.60 -14.66 -4.40
C GLY A 97 9.37 -15.21 -3.18
N PRO A 98 10.68 -15.45 -3.31
CA PRO A 98 11.52 -15.93 -2.21
C PRO A 98 11.47 -15.07 -0.95
N ALA A 99 11.29 -13.75 -1.11
CA ALA A 99 11.17 -12.83 0.02
C ALA A 99 9.86 -13.05 0.81
N TYR A 100 8.75 -13.29 0.13
CA TYR A 100 7.48 -13.60 0.75
C TYR A 100 7.55 -14.93 1.50
N ILE A 101 8.11 -15.97 0.87
CA ILE A 101 8.28 -17.28 1.51
C ILE A 101 9.14 -17.17 2.76
N GLN A 102 10.25 -16.41 2.69
CA GLN A 102 11.08 -16.17 3.86
C GLN A 102 10.32 -15.45 4.98
N GLU A 103 9.50 -14.46 4.65
CA GLU A 103 8.69 -13.74 5.64
C GLU A 103 7.64 -14.65 6.30
N SER A 104 6.95 -15.48 5.50
CA SER A 104 6.00 -16.46 6.02
C SER A 104 6.67 -17.46 6.96
N LEU A 105 7.85 -17.96 6.62
CA LEU A 105 8.60 -18.89 7.47
C LEU A 105 9.08 -18.22 8.77
N LYS A 106 9.53 -16.96 8.71
CA LYS A 106 9.93 -16.21 9.90
C LYS A 106 8.79 -16.03 10.90
N LEU A 107 7.57 -15.79 10.42
CA LEU A 107 6.38 -15.68 11.28
C LEU A 107 6.12 -16.99 12.04
N GLU A 108 6.49 -18.12 11.45
CA GLU A 108 6.44 -19.45 12.09
C GLU A 108 7.67 -19.76 12.95
N GLY A 109 8.60 -18.81 13.08
CA GLY A 109 9.84 -18.97 13.83
C GLY A 109 10.95 -19.69 13.07
N ILE A 110 10.77 -19.95 11.78
CA ILE A 110 11.72 -20.65 10.93
C ILE A 110 12.59 -19.62 10.18
N HIS A 111 13.88 -19.57 10.51
CA HIS A 111 14.81 -18.56 10.00
C HIS A 111 15.78 -19.12 8.95
N ILE A 112 15.30 -19.28 7.72
CA ILE A 112 16.12 -19.77 6.60
C ILE A 112 16.72 -18.59 5.81
N PRO A 113 18.01 -18.63 5.41
CA PRO A 113 18.59 -17.65 4.51
C PRO A 113 17.87 -17.58 3.16
N ILE A 114 17.68 -16.37 2.64
CA ILE A 114 16.91 -16.16 1.40
C ILE A 114 17.55 -16.84 0.18
N ASN A 115 18.86 -17.04 0.21
CA ASN A 115 19.59 -17.70 -0.88
C ASN A 115 19.28 -19.20 -0.92
N ASP A 116 19.13 -19.85 0.24
CA ASP A 116 18.79 -21.27 0.33
C ASP A 116 17.35 -21.49 -0.11
N ILE A 117 16.42 -20.63 0.35
CA ILE A 117 15.04 -20.60 -0.15
C ILE A 117 15.03 -20.42 -1.67
N ARG A 118 15.79 -19.46 -2.20
CA ARG A 118 15.85 -19.22 -3.65
C ARG A 118 16.40 -20.43 -4.40
N ALA A 119 17.41 -21.12 -3.86
CA ALA A 119 17.99 -22.31 -4.46
C ALA A 119 16.96 -23.44 -4.52
N VAL A 120 16.26 -23.72 -3.41
CA VAL A 120 15.19 -24.72 -3.35
C VAL A 120 14.04 -24.35 -4.29
N MET A 121 13.58 -23.11 -4.30
CA MET A 121 12.52 -22.68 -5.21
C MET A 121 12.92 -22.86 -6.68
N LYS A 122 14.18 -22.57 -7.05
CA LYS A 122 14.66 -22.80 -8.43
C LYS A 122 14.72 -24.29 -8.78
N MET A 123 14.98 -25.15 -7.80
CA MET A 123 14.99 -26.60 -7.98
C MET A 123 13.57 -27.16 -8.14
N LEU A 124 12.62 -26.71 -7.32
CA LEU A 124 11.25 -27.26 -7.28
C LEU A 124 10.33 -26.61 -8.32
N GLU A 125 10.38 -25.29 -8.48
CA GLU A 125 9.46 -24.50 -9.32
C GLU A 125 10.21 -23.38 -10.07
N PRO A 126 11.08 -23.73 -11.03
CA PRO A 126 11.80 -22.74 -11.84
C PRO A 126 10.84 -21.82 -12.63
N GLU A 127 9.69 -22.34 -13.08
CA GLU A 127 8.66 -21.60 -13.82
C GLU A 127 8.11 -20.40 -13.04
N GLY A 128 8.01 -20.49 -11.71
CA GLY A 128 7.56 -19.38 -10.87
C GLY A 128 8.47 -18.15 -10.98
N PHE A 129 9.76 -18.33 -11.32
CA PHE A 129 10.66 -17.21 -11.59
C PHE A 129 10.42 -16.58 -12.96
N LEU A 130 10.07 -17.39 -13.96
CA LEU A 130 9.72 -16.89 -15.29
C LEU A 130 8.43 -16.09 -15.23
N ILE A 131 7.38 -16.62 -14.60
CA ILE A 131 6.08 -15.94 -14.45
C ILE A 131 6.24 -14.56 -13.79
N ARG A 132 7.06 -14.48 -12.74
CA ARG A 132 7.34 -13.22 -12.02
C ARG A 132 8.35 -12.31 -12.71
N HIS A 133 8.96 -12.77 -13.80
CA HIS A 133 9.91 -11.93 -14.52
C HIS A 133 9.17 -10.72 -15.10
N PRO A 134 9.64 -9.49 -14.88
CA PRO A 134 8.95 -8.29 -15.37
C PRO A 134 8.69 -8.31 -16.88
N ASP A 135 9.51 -9.02 -17.66
CA ASP A 135 9.35 -9.15 -19.11
C ASP A 135 8.37 -10.25 -19.55
N PHE A 136 7.99 -11.18 -18.68
CA PHE A 136 7.13 -12.31 -19.05
C PHE A 136 5.74 -11.88 -19.51
N HIS A 137 5.21 -10.80 -18.92
CA HIS A 137 3.92 -10.22 -19.27
C HIS A 137 4.02 -8.96 -20.16
N ARG A 138 5.22 -8.55 -20.60
CA ARG A 138 5.44 -7.33 -21.41
C ARG A 138 5.00 -7.41 -22.88
N ARG A 139 4.10 -8.33 -23.23
CA ARG A 139 3.53 -8.37 -24.59
C ARG A 139 2.78 -7.11 -24.97
N ASN A 140 2.33 -6.31 -24.00
CA ASN A 140 1.55 -5.10 -24.23
C ASN A 140 2.12 -3.89 -23.47
N VAL A 141 3.33 -3.45 -23.79
CA VAL A 141 3.69 -2.06 -23.44
C VAL A 141 2.73 -1.18 -24.24
N HIS A 142 1.77 -0.56 -23.56
CA HIS A 142 0.85 0.39 -24.17
C HIS A 142 1.68 1.61 -24.63
N THR A 143 2.15 1.58 -25.88
CA THR A 143 2.86 2.69 -26.53
C THR A 143 1.89 3.76 -27.05
N GLY A 144 0.59 3.58 -26.82
CA GLY A 144 -0.44 4.54 -27.20
C GLY A 144 -0.20 5.87 -26.50
N LYS A 145 -0.02 6.93 -27.29
CA LYS A 145 -0.10 8.30 -26.79
C LYS A 145 -1.51 8.53 -26.26
N VAL A 146 -1.64 9.19 -25.11
CA VAL A 146 -2.93 9.69 -24.65
C VAL A 146 -3.31 10.83 -25.60
N VAL A 147 -4.21 10.56 -26.54
CA VAL A 147 -4.76 11.56 -27.45
C VAL A 147 -6.02 12.12 -26.82
N SER A 148 -6.13 13.44 -26.85
CA SER A 148 -7.35 14.16 -26.49
C SER A 148 -7.58 15.27 -27.52
N ILE A 149 -8.84 15.57 -27.83
CA ILE A 149 -9.25 16.63 -28.78
C ILE A 149 -9.32 18.01 -28.12
N GLY A 150 -9.35 18.08 -26.79
CA GLY A 150 -9.42 19.33 -26.03
C GLY A 150 -9.84 19.16 -24.58
N PRO A 151 -9.82 20.25 -23.78
CA PRO A 151 -10.34 20.24 -22.42
C PRO A 151 -11.79 19.75 -22.36
N ASN A 152 -12.13 19.03 -21.29
CA ASN A 152 -13.46 18.45 -21.05
C ASN A 152 -13.94 17.46 -22.11
N GLU A 153 -13.05 16.90 -22.94
CA GLU A 153 -13.41 15.76 -23.79
C GLU A 153 -13.65 14.52 -22.92
N THR A 154 -12.64 14.10 -22.17
CA THR A 154 -12.73 12.91 -21.31
C THR A 154 -12.25 13.25 -19.92
N TRP A 155 -13.08 13.02 -18.91
CA TRP A 155 -12.63 13.00 -17.53
C TRP A 155 -12.33 11.56 -17.11
N ALA A 156 -11.13 11.34 -16.58
CA ALA A 156 -10.69 10.10 -15.98
C ALA A 156 -10.93 10.15 -14.47
N LEU A 157 -11.61 9.14 -13.93
CA LEU A 157 -11.97 9.05 -12.51
C LEU A 157 -11.37 7.77 -11.94
N ASP A 158 -10.81 7.86 -10.73
CA ASP A 158 -10.16 6.74 -10.08
C ASP A 158 -10.18 6.86 -8.54
N GLY A 159 -10.26 5.71 -7.87
CA GLY A 159 -10.25 5.58 -6.41
C GLY A 159 -8.86 5.24 -5.87
N HIS A 160 -8.39 6.02 -4.90
CA HIS A 160 -7.13 5.77 -4.21
C HIS A 160 -7.35 5.29 -2.77
N GLU A 161 -7.00 4.02 -2.54
CA GLU A 161 -7.32 3.31 -1.28
C GLU A 161 -6.10 3.02 -0.40
N LYS A 162 -4.90 3.49 -0.74
CA LYS A 162 -3.69 3.19 0.05
C LYS A 162 -3.74 3.70 1.49
N LEU A 163 -4.63 4.66 1.77
CA LEU A 163 -4.83 5.25 3.10
C LEU A 163 -6.04 4.65 3.85
N THR A 164 -6.66 3.60 3.32
CA THR A 164 -7.82 2.94 3.97
C THR A 164 -7.49 2.40 5.35
N ALA A 165 -6.22 2.03 5.61
CA ALA A 165 -5.75 1.61 6.94
C ALA A 165 -5.94 2.66 8.03
N ILE A 166 -6.01 3.95 7.68
CA ILE A 166 -6.30 5.06 8.59
C ILE A 166 -7.71 5.64 8.38
N GLY A 167 -8.59 4.92 7.67
CA GLY A 167 -9.98 5.32 7.43
C GLY A 167 -10.16 6.41 6.36
N ILE A 168 -9.15 6.63 5.50
CA ILE A 168 -9.18 7.70 4.49
C ILE A 168 -9.09 7.07 3.10
N SER A 169 -9.97 7.47 2.19
CA SER A 169 -9.84 7.20 0.76
C SER A 169 -9.89 8.51 -0.02
N ILE A 170 -9.27 8.54 -1.20
CA ILE A 170 -9.28 9.72 -2.06
C ILE A 170 -9.89 9.32 -3.39
N TYR A 171 -10.87 10.08 -3.86
CA TYR A 171 -11.39 9.95 -5.21
C TYR A 171 -10.84 11.07 -6.09
N GLY A 172 -10.14 10.69 -7.15
CA GLY A 172 -9.46 11.60 -8.06
C GLY A 172 -10.24 11.75 -9.37
N ILE A 173 -10.37 12.99 -9.83
CA ILE A 173 -11.00 13.32 -11.12
C ILE A 173 -10.03 14.21 -11.89
N ARG A 174 -9.66 13.77 -13.10
CA ARG A 174 -8.70 14.46 -13.95
C ARG A 174 -9.23 14.57 -15.37
N ASP A 175 -9.10 15.74 -15.96
CA ASP A 175 -9.26 15.92 -17.39
C ASP A 175 -8.10 15.26 -18.14
N ARG A 176 -8.41 14.38 -19.09
CA ARG A 176 -7.44 13.67 -19.94
C ARG A 176 -6.55 14.64 -20.70
N TRP A 177 -7.03 15.85 -21.02
CA TRP A 177 -6.22 16.90 -21.64
C TRP A 177 -5.02 17.34 -20.78
N GLY A 178 -5.13 17.24 -19.44
CA GLY A 178 -3.99 17.41 -18.54
C GLY A 178 -4.31 18.02 -17.17
N LYS A 179 -5.48 18.63 -16.98
CA LYS A 179 -5.85 19.33 -15.75
C LYS A 179 -6.38 18.37 -14.68
N VAL A 180 -5.84 18.44 -13.47
CA VAL A 180 -6.49 17.82 -12.29
C VAL A 180 -7.71 18.65 -11.93
N LEU A 181 -8.88 18.04 -11.91
CA LEU A 181 -10.14 18.74 -11.59
C LEU A 181 -10.39 18.70 -10.09
N LYS A 182 -10.21 17.53 -9.46
CA LYS A 182 -10.40 17.38 -8.02
C LYS A 182 -9.66 16.17 -7.46
N PHE A 183 -9.19 16.32 -6.23
CA PHE A 183 -8.98 15.20 -5.31
C PHE A 183 -9.90 15.41 -4.13
N GLN A 184 -10.82 14.48 -3.93
CA GLN A 184 -11.80 14.56 -2.86
C GLN A 184 -11.55 13.43 -1.87
N VAL A 185 -11.42 13.78 -0.59
CA VAL A 185 -11.42 12.79 0.47
C VAL A 185 -12.83 12.21 0.59
N VAL A 186 -12.94 10.90 0.49
CA VAL A 186 -14.18 10.15 0.64
C VAL A 186 -14.02 9.09 1.74
N PRO A 187 -15.08 8.77 2.50
CA PRO A 187 -15.00 7.72 3.52
C PRO A 187 -14.64 6.36 2.93
N ASN A 188 -15.12 6.08 1.71
CA ASN A 188 -14.87 4.83 1.01
C ASN A 188 -14.94 5.07 -0.50
N ALA A 189 -13.84 4.79 -1.21
CA ALA A 189 -13.76 4.95 -2.67
C ALA A 189 -14.48 3.82 -3.46
N ARG A 190 -15.01 2.79 -2.78
CA ARG A 190 -15.86 1.73 -3.38
C ARG A 190 -17.35 1.94 -3.16
N ASN A 191 -17.75 3.01 -2.47
CA ASN A 191 -19.15 3.30 -2.24
C ASN A 191 -19.71 4.11 -3.43
N GLU A 192 -20.68 3.54 -4.15
CA GLU A 192 -21.28 4.13 -5.36
C GLU A 192 -21.77 5.57 -5.14
N TYR A 193 -22.44 5.85 -4.02
CA TYR A 193 -22.98 7.18 -3.73
C TYR A 193 -21.87 8.18 -3.44
N ALA A 194 -20.81 7.76 -2.75
CA ALA A 194 -19.68 8.63 -2.43
C ALA A 194 -18.94 9.07 -3.69
N VAL A 195 -18.71 8.14 -4.63
CA VAL A 195 -18.01 8.43 -5.89
C VAL A 195 -18.90 9.19 -6.88
N GLU A 196 -20.19 8.86 -6.97
CA GLU A 196 -21.18 9.61 -7.75
C GLU A 196 -21.26 11.06 -7.27
N TYR A 197 -21.32 11.26 -5.96
CA TYR A 197 -21.33 12.59 -5.35
C TYR A 197 -20.07 13.40 -5.67
N ALA A 198 -18.89 12.77 -5.59
CA ALA A 198 -17.63 13.41 -5.95
C ALA A 198 -17.64 13.87 -7.43
N TYR A 199 -18.15 13.02 -8.33
CA TYR A 199 -18.30 13.38 -9.74
C TYR A 199 -19.29 14.55 -9.95
N LEU A 200 -20.48 14.49 -9.37
CA LEU A 200 -21.50 15.55 -9.51
C LEU A 200 -21.03 16.88 -8.93
N ARG A 201 -20.26 16.87 -7.84
CA ARG A 201 -19.62 18.08 -7.31
C ARG A 201 -18.69 18.71 -8.32
N VAL A 202 -17.84 17.93 -9.00
CA VAL A 202 -16.91 18.46 -10.01
C VAL A 202 -17.66 19.01 -11.22
N VAL A 203 -18.75 18.36 -11.65
CA VAL A 203 -19.64 18.88 -12.69
C VAL A 203 -20.19 20.26 -12.31
N PHE A 204 -20.70 20.39 -11.08
CA PHE A 204 -21.25 21.64 -10.57
C PHE A 204 -20.18 22.74 -10.47
N GLU A 205 -19.05 22.44 -9.82
CA GLU A 205 -17.92 23.38 -9.64
C GLU A 205 -17.30 23.81 -10.97
N SER A 206 -17.28 22.92 -11.97
CA SER A 206 -16.74 23.23 -13.30
C SER A 206 -17.72 24.00 -14.20
N GLY A 207 -19.00 24.11 -13.80
CA GLY A 207 -20.06 24.72 -14.62
C GLY A 207 -20.34 23.97 -15.93
N GLY A 208 -19.99 22.68 -16.01
CA GLY A 208 -20.03 21.91 -17.24
C GLY A 208 -19.82 20.41 -17.06
N ILE A 209 -20.14 19.65 -18.11
CA ILE A 209 -20.03 18.19 -18.16
C ILE A 209 -19.07 17.76 -19.27
N PRO A 210 -18.26 16.70 -19.07
CA PRO A 210 -17.37 16.23 -20.12
C PRO A 210 -18.13 15.57 -21.27
N LEU A 211 -17.48 15.36 -22.42
CA LEU A 211 -18.05 14.53 -23.50
C LEU A 211 -18.18 13.08 -23.04
N THR A 212 -17.13 12.56 -22.44
CA THR A 212 -17.04 11.17 -21.99
C THR A 212 -16.41 11.09 -20.61
N VAL A 213 -16.71 10.00 -19.92
CA VAL A 213 -16.11 9.66 -18.64
C VAL A 213 -15.40 8.32 -18.81
N SER A 214 -14.19 8.21 -18.26
CA SER A 214 -13.38 6.99 -18.28
C SER A 214 -13.13 6.56 -16.83
N THR A 215 -13.64 5.40 -16.46
CA THR A 215 -13.40 4.75 -15.16
C THR A 215 -12.89 3.34 -15.40
N ASP A 216 -12.32 2.72 -14.37
CA ASP A 216 -12.18 1.27 -14.35
C ASP A 216 -13.57 0.61 -14.23
N LYS A 217 -13.62 -0.72 -14.38
CA LYS A 217 -14.86 -1.50 -14.32
C LYS A 217 -15.27 -1.81 -12.86
N GLY A 218 -15.14 -0.82 -11.98
CA GLY A 218 -15.56 -0.93 -10.59
C GLY A 218 -17.09 -0.96 -10.48
N THR A 219 -17.61 -1.72 -9.51
CA THR A 219 -19.05 -1.83 -9.26
C THR A 219 -19.67 -0.50 -8.82
N GLU A 220 -18.87 0.38 -8.24
CA GLU A 220 -19.27 1.70 -7.75
C GLU A 220 -19.52 2.73 -8.86
N THR A 221 -19.11 2.45 -10.09
CA THR A 221 -19.15 3.41 -11.20
C THR A 221 -20.50 3.46 -11.93
N GLY A 222 -21.44 2.57 -11.58
CA GLY A 222 -22.76 2.49 -12.21
C GLY A 222 -23.57 3.79 -12.10
N GLY A 223 -23.57 4.43 -10.93
CA GLY A 223 -24.23 5.72 -10.72
C GLY A 223 -23.63 6.83 -11.59
N ILE A 224 -22.30 6.88 -11.70
CA ILE A 224 -21.59 7.86 -12.55
C ILE A 224 -22.02 7.71 -14.02
N TYR A 225 -22.09 6.47 -14.52
CA TYR A 225 -22.55 6.20 -15.89
C TYR A 225 -23.96 6.75 -16.12
N ALA A 226 -24.91 6.41 -15.23
CA ALA A 226 -26.29 6.87 -15.35
C ALA A 226 -26.38 8.41 -15.35
N ARG A 227 -25.67 9.08 -14.42
CA ARG A 227 -25.65 10.55 -14.34
C ARG A 227 -25.02 11.21 -15.56
N GLN A 228 -23.88 10.72 -16.03
CA GLN A 228 -23.24 11.24 -17.23
C GLN A 228 -24.20 11.15 -18.42
N VAL A 229 -24.84 10.00 -18.64
CA VAL A 229 -25.80 9.81 -19.74
C VAL A 229 -27.00 10.77 -19.59
N SER A 230 -27.61 10.86 -18.41
CA SER A 230 -28.76 11.73 -18.17
C SER A 230 -28.42 13.21 -18.37
N LEU A 231 -27.28 13.68 -17.85
CA LEU A 231 -26.85 15.07 -17.98
C LEU A 231 -26.51 15.43 -19.43
N ARG A 232 -25.88 14.51 -20.17
CA ARG A 232 -25.62 14.67 -21.60
C ARG A 232 -26.91 14.75 -22.40
N HIS A 233 -27.85 13.84 -22.14
CA HIS A 233 -29.14 13.85 -22.81
C HIS A 233 -29.90 15.15 -22.55
N ALA A 234 -29.95 15.62 -21.30
CA ALA A 234 -30.61 16.87 -20.95
C ALA A 234 -29.97 18.11 -21.60
N ARG A 235 -28.63 18.11 -21.79
CA ARG A 235 -27.90 19.21 -22.43
C ARG A 235 -28.04 19.21 -23.95
N ASP A 236 -27.98 18.04 -24.57
CA ASP A 236 -27.94 17.88 -26.03
C ASP A 236 -29.34 17.84 -26.65
N THR A 237 -30.40 17.67 -25.85
CA THR A 237 -31.79 17.78 -26.32
C THR A 237 -32.11 19.26 -26.59
N PRO A 238 -32.53 19.61 -27.82
CA PRO A 238 -32.92 20.99 -28.13
C PRO A 238 -34.14 21.36 -27.27
N ALA A 239 -34.01 22.43 -26.48
CA ALA A 239 -35.11 22.93 -25.67
C ALA A 239 -36.30 23.29 -26.57
N SER A 240 -37.49 22.79 -26.25
CA SER A 240 -38.72 23.35 -26.79
C SER A 240 -38.86 24.79 -26.29
N GLU A 241 -39.54 25.63 -27.07
CA GLU A 241 -39.61 27.09 -26.86
C GLU A 241 -40.17 27.49 -25.48
N SER A 242 -40.90 26.60 -24.81
CA SER A 242 -41.46 26.77 -23.46
C SER A 242 -40.54 26.33 -22.30
N GLN A 243 -39.38 25.73 -22.59
CA GLN A 243 -38.40 25.29 -21.58
C GLN A 243 -37.16 26.18 -21.48
N ARG A 244 -37.04 27.20 -22.35
CA ARG A 244 -35.88 28.11 -22.39
C ARG A 244 -35.71 28.87 -21.06
N ASP A 245 -36.79 29.24 -20.39
CA ASP A 245 -36.77 29.98 -19.12
C ASP A 245 -36.17 29.19 -17.94
N HIS A 246 -36.25 27.85 -17.96
CA HIS A 246 -35.69 27.00 -16.89
C HIS A 246 -34.23 26.61 -17.11
N VAL A 247 -33.76 26.57 -18.35
CA VAL A 247 -32.34 26.29 -18.67
C VAL A 247 -31.50 27.54 -18.48
N ASP A 248 -32.06 28.73 -18.69
CA ASP A 248 -31.39 30.01 -18.43
C ASP A 248 -31.24 30.33 -16.92
N PHE A 249 -32.01 29.68 -16.05
CA PHE A 249 -31.83 29.75 -14.59
C PHE A 249 -30.42 29.27 -14.16
N TRP A 250 -29.88 28.24 -14.81
CA TRP A 250 -28.52 27.74 -14.53
C TRP A 250 -27.42 28.63 -15.10
N ARG A 251 -27.72 29.49 -16.08
CA ARG A 251 -26.75 30.43 -16.66
C ARG A 251 -26.63 31.73 -15.88
N TYR A 252 -27.73 32.21 -15.27
CA TYR A 252 -27.74 33.51 -14.57
C TYR A 252 -27.35 33.42 -13.08
N ASP A 253 -27.83 32.41 -12.34
CA ASP A 253 -27.59 32.35 -10.89
C ASP A 253 -26.19 31.83 -10.50
N VAL A 254 -25.58 30.97 -11.33
CA VAL A 254 -24.21 30.43 -11.08
C VAL A 254 -23.13 31.51 -11.25
N ILE A 255 -23.36 32.50 -12.13
CA ILE A 255 -22.44 33.64 -12.33
C ILE A 255 -22.54 34.65 -11.18
N GLN A 256 -23.71 34.76 -10.52
CA GLN A 256 -23.90 35.65 -9.37
C GLN A 256 -23.45 35.01 -8.05
N ALA A 257 -23.69 33.71 -7.85
CA ALA A 257 -23.25 33.00 -6.64
C ALA A 257 -21.73 32.91 -6.50
N SER A 258 -20.98 32.89 -7.61
CA SER A 258 -19.51 32.91 -7.63
C SER A 258 -18.91 34.31 -7.40
N ARG A 259 -19.69 35.38 -7.52
CA ARG A 259 -19.27 36.76 -7.22
C ARG A 259 -19.55 37.19 -5.77
N GLY A 260 -20.47 36.53 -5.07
CA GLY A 260 -20.81 36.85 -3.68
C GLY A 260 -19.88 36.26 -2.61
N PHE A 261 -18.94 35.38 -2.98
CA PHE A 261 -17.98 34.76 -2.06
C PHE A 261 -16.55 35.32 -2.17
N ALA A 262 -16.37 36.40 -2.94
CA ALA A 262 -15.08 37.00 -3.24
C ALA A 262 -15.04 38.50 -2.91
N GLU A 263 -15.49 38.88 -1.72
CA GLU A 263 -15.02 40.10 -1.03
C GLU A 263 -14.85 39.76 0.47
N PRO A 264 -13.85 40.37 1.15
CA PRO A 264 -13.20 39.82 2.34
C PRO A 264 -14.07 39.68 3.59
#